data_AF-A0A957MDQ6-F1
#
_entry.id   AF-A0A957MDQ6-F1
#
_cell.length_a   1.000
_cell.length_b   1.000
_cell.length_c   1.000
_cell.angle_alpha   90.00
_cell.angle_beta   90.00
_cell.angle_gamma   90.00
#
_symmetry.space_group_name_H-M   'P 1'
#
loop_
_entity.id
_entity.type
_entity.pdbx_description
1 polymer ?
#
loop_
_entity_poly.entity_id
_entity_poly.type
_entity_poly.pdbx_seq_one_letter_code
_entity_poly.pdbx_strand_id
1 'polypeptide(L)'
;TGKALPTKVTEVNVMFRRPPLMYFDSRETRGQKVRNSITLRIQPDESIILGFDAKRPGPQLDVEQVSMDFVYGRAFGNSAISDAYERLLLDAMLGDSTLFIRRDETELAWDRVTNVLDGWEIQEEIMRKRGKTLPLPQYEAGTWGPLESDDLLARDGHYWREPILNGSK
;
A
#
# COMPACT_ATOMS: atom_id res chain seq x y z
N THR A 1 7.42 1.65 4.45
CA THR A 1 7.10 0.93 5.71
C THR A 1 7.50 1.81 6.88
N GLY A 2 6.94 1.63 8.07
CA GLY A 2 7.25 2.47 9.23
C GLY A 2 6.84 1.83 10.56
N LYS A 3 7.36 2.38 11.66
CA LYS A 3 6.97 2.04 13.03
C LYS A 3 6.23 3.23 13.65
N ALA A 4 5.50 3.00 14.74
CA ALA A 4 4.72 4.06 15.40
C ALA A 4 3.77 4.80 14.44
N LEU A 5 3.29 4.12 13.40
CA LEU A 5 2.19 4.57 12.54
C LEU A 5 0.85 4.33 13.25
N PRO A 6 -0.27 4.90 12.78
CA PRO A 6 -1.55 4.85 13.49
C PRO A 6 -2.09 3.42 13.64
N THR A 7 -1.74 2.53 12.70
CA THR A 7 -2.19 1.13 12.70
C THR A 7 -1.17 0.20 12.07
N LYS A 8 -1.18 -1.06 12.52
CA LYS A 8 -0.43 -2.15 11.89
C LYS A 8 -1.25 -2.66 10.70
N VAL A 9 -0.71 -2.49 9.50
CA VAL A 9 -1.32 -3.01 8.28
C VAL A 9 -0.26 -3.39 7.26
N THR A 10 -0.57 -4.42 6.49
CA THR A 10 0.20 -4.90 5.34
C THR A 10 -0.80 -5.02 4.20
N GLU A 11 -0.71 -4.11 3.22
CA GLU A 11 -1.60 -4.10 2.07
C GLU A 11 -0.86 -3.66 0.79
N VAL A 12 -1.37 -4.13 -0.35
CA VAL A 12 -0.95 -3.71 -1.68
C VAL A 12 -2.10 -2.95 -2.33
N ASN A 13 -1.84 -1.71 -2.73
CA ASN A 13 -2.81 -0.85 -3.40
C ASN A 13 -2.42 -0.64 -4.86
N VAL A 14 -3.27 -1.12 -5.78
CA VAL A 14 -3.14 -0.89 -7.21
C VAL A 14 -4.13 0.19 -7.61
N MET A 15 -3.62 1.37 -7.97
CA MET A 15 -4.42 2.50 -8.41
C MET A 15 -4.49 2.54 -9.94
N PHE A 16 -5.69 2.45 -10.51
CA PHE A 16 -5.85 2.48 -11.96
C PHE A 16 -5.64 3.89 -12.53
N ARG A 17 -5.23 3.93 -13.81
CA ARG A 17 -5.25 5.15 -14.60
C ARG A 17 -6.70 5.55 -14.86
N ARG A 18 -6.93 6.85 -15.01
CA ARG A 18 -8.25 7.34 -15.40
C ARG A 18 -8.53 7.01 -16.86
N PRO A 19 -9.79 6.75 -17.21
CA PRO A 19 -10.18 6.71 -18.61
C PRO A 19 -9.93 8.09 -19.25
N PRO A 20 -9.58 8.15 -20.54
CA PRO A 20 -9.25 9.41 -21.23
C PRO A 20 -10.46 10.34 -21.38
N LEU A 21 -11.68 9.81 -21.30
CA LEU A 21 -12.92 10.57 -21.43
C LEU A 21 -13.85 10.21 -20.27
N MET A 22 -14.16 11.21 -19.45
CA MET A 22 -15.12 11.09 -18.36
C MET A 22 -16.47 11.59 -18.88
N TYR A 23 -17.39 10.68 -19.17
CA TYR A 23 -18.75 11.04 -19.62
C TYR A 23 -19.68 11.46 -18.47
N PHE A 24 -19.32 11.08 -17.24
CA PHE A 24 -20.12 11.31 -16.04
C PHE A 24 -19.29 12.17 -15.08
N ASP A 25 -19.68 13.43 -14.94
CA ASP A 25 -19.12 14.38 -13.96
C ASP A 25 -20.11 14.41 -12.79
N SER A 26 -19.89 13.57 -11.77
CA SER A 26 -20.78 13.56 -10.61
C SER A 26 -20.58 14.82 -9.77
N ARG A 27 -21.64 15.31 -9.14
CA ARG A 27 -21.54 16.50 -8.27
C ARG A 27 -20.59 16.28 -7.08
N GLU A 28 -20.33 15.02 -6.70
CA GLU A 28 -19.37 14.62 -5.67
C GLU A 28 -17.93 14.48 -6.20
N THR A 29 -17.72 14.20 -7.50
CA THR A 29 -16.37 14.19 -8.12
C THR A 29 -15.84 15.59 -8.47
N ARG A 30 -16.66 16.64 -8.28
CA ARG A 30 -16.24 18.07 -8.31
C ARG A 30 -15.41 18.47 -7.09
N GLY A 31 -14.36 17.69 -6.80
CA GLY A 31 -13.39 17.96 -5.75
C GLY A 31 -12.55 16.75 -5.39
N GLN A 32 -13.16 15.56 -5.32
CA GLN A 32 -12.45 14.34 -4.97
C GLN A 32 -12.18 13.45 -6.18
N LYS A 33 -10.89 13.31 -6.42
CA LYS A 33 -10.20 12.77 -7.58
C LYS A 33 -10.17 11.23 -7.58
N VAL A 34 -11.27 10.56 -7.25
CA VAL A 34 -11.15 9.13 -6.95
C VAL A 34 -10.88 8.29 -8.20
N ARG A 35 -9.97 7.33 -8.06
CA ARG A 35 -9.56 6.38 -9.10
C ARG A 35 -10.07 5.01 -8.70
N ASN A 36 -10.40 4.19 -9.68
CA ASN A 36 -10.61 2.77 -9.42
C ASN A 36 -9.35 2.20 -8.75
N SER A 37 -9.53 1.24 -7.84
CA SER A 37 -8.43 0.63 -7.10
C SER A 37 -8.70 -0.82 -6.75
N ILE A 38 -7.64 -1.63 -6.68
CA ILE A 38 -7.66 -2.94 -6.04
C ILE A 38 -6.74 -2.86 -4.82
N THR A 39 -7.29 -3.18 -3.65
CA THR A 39 -6.53 -3.34 -2.42
C THR A 39 -6.49 -4.81 -2.05
N LEU A 40 -5.28 -5.35 -1.95
CA LEU A 40 -5.02 -6.67 -1.43
C LEU A 40 -4.49 -6.49 0.00
N ARG A 41 -5.33 -6.72 0.99
CA ARG A 41 -4.93 -6.68 2.39
C ARG A 41 -4.41 -8.03 2.81
N ILE A 42 -3.13 -8.05 3.18
CA ILE A 42 -2.45 -9.24 3.67
C ILE A 42 -2.70 -9.39 5.17
N GLN A 43 -2.54 -8.34 5.98
CA GLN A 43 -2.81 -8.38 7.42
C GLN A 43 -3.13 -6.98 7.97
N PRO A 44 -3.90 -6.85 9.07
CA PRO A 44 -4.85 -7.84 9.60
C PRO A 44 -6.08 -7.98 8.68
N ASP A 45 -6.97 -8.91 8.96
CA ASP A 45 -8.24 -9.10 8.22
C ASP A 45 -8.03 -9.22 6.70
N GLU A 46 -7.46 -10.36 6.30
CA GLU A 46 -7.15 -10.76 4.93
C GLU A 46 -8.36 -10.48 4.02
N SER A 47 -8.20 -9.56 3.07
CA SER A 47 -9.30 -9.10 2.23
C SER A 47 -8.85 -8.58 0.87
N ILE A 48 -9.77 -8.64 -0.08
CA ILE A 48 -9.64 -8.06 -1.41
C ILE A 48 -10.75 -7.03 -1.56
N ILE A 49 -10.39 -5.77 -1.81
CA ILE A 49 -11.33 -4.67 -1.95
C ILE A 49 -11.15 -4.05 -3.34
N LEU A 50 -12.19 -4.10 -4.16
CA LEU A 50 -12.25 -3.42 -5.45
C LEU A 50 -13.10 -2.16 -5.32
N GLY A 51 -12.48 -0.99 -5.43
CA GLY A 51 -13.16 0.30 -5.47
C GLY A 51 -13.39 0.73 -6.91
N PHE A 52 -14.61 1.07 -7.28
CA PHE A 52 -14.97 1.50 -8.63
C PHE A 52 -16.22 2.40 -8.65
N ASP A 53 -16.40 3.11 -9.74
CA ASP A 53 -17.55 3.98 -9.95
C ASP A 53 -18.78 3.19 -10.42
N ALA A 54 -19.93 3.41 -9.78
CA ALA A 54 -21.21 2.81 -10.16
C ALA A 54 -22.33 3.88 -10.22
N LYS A 55 -23.35 3.61 -11.05
CA LYS A 55 -24.53 4.49 -11.12
C LYS A 55 -25.28 4.43 -9.78
N ARG A 56 -25.51 5.60 -9.18
CA ARG A 56 -26.41 5.74 -8.03
C ARG A 56 -27.83 5.33 -8.43
N PRO A 57 -28.51 4.43 -7.69
CA PRO A 57 -29.88 4.06 -7.98
C PRO A 57 -30.80 5.28 -7.98
N GLY A 58 -31.48 5.54 -9.11
CA GLY A 58 -32.34 6.70 -9.27
C GLY A 58 -32.59 7.10 -10.73
N PRO A 59 -33.50 8.05 -10.95
CA PRO A 59 -33.80 8.58 -12.28
C PRO A 59 -32.69 9.51 -12.80
N GLN A 60 -31.91 10.14 -11.92
CA GLN A 60 -30.76 10.94 -12.31
C GLN A 60 -29.58 10.06 -12.75
N LEU A 61 -28.79 10.58 -13.69
CA LEU A 61 -27.51 10.01 -14.09
C LEU A 61 -26.43 10.56 -13.16
N ASP A 62 -26.34 9.98 -11.98
CA ASP A 62 -25.33 10.30 -10.97
C ASP A 62 -24.48 9.05 -10.72
N VAL A 63 -23.18 9.26 -10.51
CA VAL A 63 -22.19 8.19 -10.33
C VAL A 63 -21.52 8.39 -8.99
N GLU A 64 -21.47 7.33 -8.21
CA GLU A 64 -20.83 7.30 -6.90
C GLU A 64 -19.80 6.18 -6.84
N GLN A 65 -18.77 6.38 -6.02
CA GLN A 65 -17.77 5.36 -5.81
C GLN A 65 -18.32 4.30 -4.85
N VAL A 66 -18.29 3.05 -5.29
CA VAL A 66 -18.69 1.89 -4.50
C VAL A 66 -17.49 0.95 -4.29
N SER A 67 -17.62 0.05 -3.33
CA SER A 67 -16.63 -0.98 -3.03
C SER A 67 -17.25 -2.36 -3.07
N MET A 68 -16.55 -3.31 -3.68
CA MET A 68 -16.81 -4.74 -3.52
C MET A 68 -15.74 -5.33 -2.60
N ASP A 69 -16.15 -5.93 -1.48
CA ASP A 69 -15.25 -6.57 -0.51
C ASP A 69 -15.38 -8.10 -0.53
N PHE A 70 -14.22 -8.76 -0.53
CA PHE A 70 -14.07 -10.15 -0.15
C PHE A 70 -13.22 -10.22 1.12
N VAL A 71 -13.74 -10.85 2.17
CA VAL A 71 -13.04 -10.99 3.45
C VAL A 71 -12.87 -12.48 3.77
N TYR A 72 -11.63 -12.94 3.88
CA TYR A 72 -11.31 -14.36 4.07
C TYR A 72 -11.95 -14.93 5.33
N GLY A 73 -11.85 -14.24 6.47
CA GLY A 73 -12.44 -14.68 7.73
C GLY A 73 -13.96 -14.85 7.66
N ARG A 74 -14.66 -14.01 6.86
CA ARG A 74 -16.12 -14.15 6.64
C ARG A 74 -16.44 -15.34 5.73
N ALA A 75 -15.61 -15.61 4.72
CA ALA A 75 -15.86 -16.65 3.72
C ALA A 75 -15.49 -18.06 4.21
N PHE A 76 -14.41 -18.19 4.99
CA PHE A 76 -13.82 -19.49 5.34
C PHE A 76 -13.64 -19.71 6.85
N GLY A 77 -13.96 -18.71 7.68
CA GLY A 77 -13.72 -18.75 9.12
C GLY A 77 -12.25 -18.48 9.48
N ASN A 78 -12.03 -17.95 10.69
CA ASN A 78 -10.69 -17.52 11.13
C ASN A 78 -9.70 -18.67 11.37
N SER A 79 -10.19 -19.91 11.48
CA SER A 79 -9.35 -21.10 11.69
C SER A 79 -8.69 -21.63 10.40
N ALA A 80 -9.08 -21.11 9.24
CA ALA A 80 -8.57 -21.58 7.94
C ALA A 80 -7.21 -20.97 7.56
N ILE A 81 -6.71 -19.98 8.32
CA ILE A 81 -5.45 -19.30 8.05
C ILE A 81 -4.35 -20.02 8.84
N SER A 82 -3.57 -20.85 8.15
CA SER A 82 -2.39 -21.54 8.72
C SER A 82 -1.29 -20.52 9.06
N ASP A 83 -0.52 -20.82 10.10
CA ASP A 83 0.64 -20.00 10.46
C ASP A 83 1.69 -20.02 9.33
N ALA A 84 2.36 -18.89 9.13
CA ALA A 84 3.32 -18.74 8.03
C ALA A 84 4.45 -19.78 8.11
N TYR A 85 4.92 -20.13 9.32
CA TYR A 85 5.98 -21.12 9.48
C TYR A 85 5.49 -22.55 9.28
N GLU A 86 4.26 -22.87 9.69
CA GLU A 86 3.67 -24.20 9.44
C GLU A 86 3.64 -24.49 7.94
N ARG A 87 3.17 -23.53 7.14
CA ARG A 87 3.14 -23.66 5.68
C ARG A 87 4.54 -23.80 5.09
N LEU A 88 5.49 -22.94 5.47
CA LEU A 88 6.86 -23.00 4.93
C LEU A 88 7.59 -24.30 5.30
N LEU A 89 7.39 -24.81 6.51
CA LEU A 89 7.97 -26.08 6.94
C LEU A 89 7.39 -27.25 6.14
N LEU A 90 6.08 -27.26 5.92
CA LEU A 90 5.43 -28.26 5.08
C LEU A 90 5.97 -28.22 3.65
N ASP A 91 6.07 -27.03 3.05
CA ASP A 91 6.59 -26.86 1.69
C ASP A 91 8.05 -27.34 1.59
N ALA A 92 8.89 -27.05 2.59
CA ALA A 92 10.25 -27.59 2.67
C ALA A 92 10.30 -29.13 2.75
N MET A 93 9.41 -29.75 3.52
CA MET A 93 9.31 -31.22 3.60
C MET A 93 8.84 -31.85 2.29
N LEU A 94 7.97 -31.17 1.55
CA LEU A 94 7.46 -31.60 0.25
C LEU A 94 8.43 -31.29 -0.91
N GLY A 95 9.49 -30.53 -0.64
CA GLY A 95 10.42 -30.07 -1.67
C GLY A 95 9.84 -28.99 -2.59
N ASP A 96 8.79 -28.30 -2.15
CA ASP A 96 8.20 -27.17 -2.88
C ASP A 96 8.95 -25.88 -2.55
N SER A 97 9.67 -25.34 -3.53
CA SER A 97 10.44 -24.10 -3.39
C SER A 97 9.67 -22.84 -3.76
N THR A 98 8.36 -22.90 -4.03
CA THR A 98 7.58 -21.78 -4.60
C THR A 98 7.54 -20.55 -3.69
N LEU A 99 7.52 -20.73 -2.37
CA LEU A 99 7.48 -19.64 -1.39
C LEU A 99 8.86 -19.26 -0.82
N PHE A 100 9.93 -19.84 -1.35
CA PHE A 100 11.30 -19.56 -0.92
C PHE A 100 11.95 -18.55 -1.87
N ILE A 101 12.65 -17.58 -1.29
CA ILE A 101 13.39 -16.58 -2.06
C ILE A 101 14.55 -17.27 -2.78
N ARG A 102 14.66 -17.03 -4.08
CA ARG A 102 15.78 -17.56 -4.86
C ARG A 102 17.05 -16.76 -4.65
N ARG A 103 18.20 -17.38 -4.97
CA ARG A 103 19.51 -16.73 -4.82
C ARG A 103 19.65 -15.47 -5.69
N ASP A 104 19.25 -15.56 -6.95
CA ASP A 104 19.28 -14.44 -7.90
C ASP A 104 18.37 -13.28 -7.48
N GLU A 105 17.18 -13.59 -6.97
CA GLU A 105 16.27 -12.60 -6.36
C GLU A 105 16.92 -11.89 -5.16
N THR A 106 17.59 -12.66 -4.30
CA THR A 106 18.29 -12.12 -3.13
C THR A 106 19.44 -11.19 -3.55
N GLU A 107 20.27 -11.62 -4.52
CA GLU A 107 21.39 -10.83 -5.04
C GLU A 107 20.89 -9.51 -5.66
N LEU A 108 19.81 -9.55 -6.45
CA LEU A 108 19.20 -8.35 -7.03
C LEU A 108 18.57 -7.44 -5.97
N ALA A 109 17.90 -8.00 -4.95
CA ALA A 109 17.33 -7.20 -3.86
C ALA A 109 18.43 -6.46 -3.09
N TRP A 110 19.54 -7.14 -2.78
CA TRP A 110 20.71 -6.52 -2.15
C TRP A 110 21.33 -5.43 -3.00
N ASP A 111 21.53 -5.64 -4.30
CA ASP A 111 22.04 -4.61 -5.21
C ASP A 111 21.19 -3.32 -5.14
N ARG A 112 19.85 -3.45 -5.19
CA ARG A 112 18.96 -2.28 -5.11
C ARG A 112 19.04 -1.56 -3.77
N VAL A 113 19.10 -2.29 -2.66
CA VAL A 113 19.19 -1.70 -1.31
C VAL A 113 20.55 -1.04 -1.11
N THR A 114 21.64 -1.70 -1.53
CA THR A 114 23.01 -1.15 -1.42
C THR A 114 23.13 0.18 -2.15
N ASN A 115 22.58 0.31 -3.36
CA ASN A 115 22.60 1.60 -4.07
C ASN A 115 21.93 2.75 -3.28
N VAL A 116 20.90 2.47 -2.50
CA VAL A 116 20.25 3.47 -1.63
C VAL A 116 21.14 3.78 -0.42
N LEU A 117 21.75 2.77 0.20
CA LEU A 117 22.66 2.94 1.34
C LEU A 117 23.90 3.76 0.96
N ASP A 118 24.52 3.45 -0.18
CA ASP A 118 25.68 4.18 -0.70
C ASP A 118 25.31 5.64 -0.99
N GLY A 119 24.12 5.87 -1.57
CA GLY A 119 23.57 7.21 -1.78
C GLY A 119 23.42 7.99 -0.46
N TRP A 120 22.97 7.33 0.62
CA TRP A 120 22.89 7.95 1.94
C TRP A 120 24.26 8.29 2.52
N GLU A 121 25.24 7.40 2.42
CA GLU A 121 26.60 7.64 2.93
C GLU A 121 27.26 8.84 2.23
N ILE A 122 27.12 8.94 0.91
CA ILE A 122 27.63 10.08 0.14
C ILE A 122 26.99 11.40 0.62
N GLN A 123 25.66 11.42 0.83
CA GLN A 123 24.97 12.62 1.31
C GLN A 123 25.40 13.01 2.72
N GLU A 124 25.58 12.03 3.61
CA GLU A 124 26.10 12.25 4.95
C GLU A 124 27.51 12.86 4.91
N GLU A 125 28.40 12.35 4.06
CA GLU A 125 29.75 12.88 3.91
C GLU A 125 29.75 14.34 3.40
N ILE A 126 28.91 14.65 2.41
CA ILE A 126 28.73 16.02 1.89
C ILE A 126 28.27 16.97 2.99
N MET A 127 27.29 16.56 3.80
CA MET A 127 26.78 17.39 4.90
C MET A 127 27.82 17.56 6.00
N ARG A 128 28.53 16.50 6.38
CA ARG A 128 29.60 16.52 7.37
C ARG A 128 30.72 17.48 6.97
N LYS A 129 31.15 17.47 5.71
CA LYS A 129 32.14 18.43 5.16
C LYS A 129 31.68 19.90 5.26
N ARG A 130 30.37 20.14 5.29
CA ARG A 130 29.75 21.46 5.49
C ARG A 130 29.49 21.80 6.97
N GLY A 131 29.94 20.95 7.91
CA GLY A 131 29.68 21.11 9.34
C GLY A 131 28.21 20.92 9.72
N LYS A 132 27.45 20.16 8.93
CA LYS A 132 26.02 19.90 9.14
C LYS A 132 25.74 18.40 9.23
N THR A 133 24.61 18.06 9.83
CA THR A 133 24.07 16.69 9.83
C THR A 133 23.06 16.55 8.69
N LEU A 134 22.96 15.35 8.12
CA LEU A 134 21.92 15.04 7.14
C LEU A 134 20.53 15.21 7.78
N PRO A 135 19.65 16.07 7.25
CA PRO A 135 18.31 16.23 7.80
C PRO A 135 17.50 14.97 7.53
N LEU A 136 17.04 14.31 8.59
CA LEU A 136 16.10 13.20 8.52
C LEU A 136 14.69 13.73 8.79
N PRO A 137 13.73 13.50 7.89
CA PRO A 137 12.33 13.85 8.14
C PRO A 137 11.82 13.20 9.42
N GLN A 138 11.08 13.98 10.21
CA GLN A 138 10.48 13.53 11.47
C GLN A 138 8.97 13.51 11.34
N TYR A 139 8.34 12.65 12.15
CA TYR A 139 6.90 12.55 12.25
C TYR A 139 6.50 12.20 13.67
N GLU A 140 5.31 12.63 14.08
CA GLU A 140 4.78 12.32 15.39
C GLU A 140 4.29 10.86 15.44
N ALA A 141 4.49 10.20 16.57
CA ALA A 141 3.97 8.84 16.76
C ALA A 141 2.44 8.82 16.64
N GLY A 142 1.91 7.87 15.89
CA GLY A 142 0.49 7.77 15.57
C GLY A 142 0.06 8.59 14.35
N THR A 143 1.01 9.15 13.57
CA THR A 143 0.76 9.78 12.27
C THR A 143 1.25 8.90 11.12
N TRP A 144 0.80 9.17 9.89
CA TRP A 144 1.14 8.38 8.69
C TRP A 144 2.55 8.61 8.12
N GLY A 145 3.46 9.14 8.94
CA GLY A 145 4.83 9.44 8.54
C GLY A 145 5.04 10.93 8.24
N PRO A 146 6.22 11.29 7.72
CA PRO A 146 6.58 12.68 7.47
C PRO A 146 5.91 13.21 6.20
N LEU A 147 5.72 14.54 6.13
CA LEU A 147 5.10 15.21 4.97
C LEU A 147 5.85 14.92 3.66
N GLU A 148 7.16 14.74 3.74
CA GLU A 148 8.02 14.40 2.61
C GLU A 148 7.62 13.07 1.93
N SER A 149 6.93 12.17 2.66
CA SER A 149 6.36 10.95 2.12
C SER A 149 5.18 11.23 1.18
N ASP A 150 4.33 12.20 1.52
CA ASP A 150 3.22 12.64 0.67
C ASP A 150 3.76 13.40 -0.54
N ASP A 151 4.72 14.31 -0.32
CA ASP A 151 5.35 15.09 -1.38
C ASP A 151 6.03 14.19 -2.42
N LEU A 152 6.62 13.07 -1.99
CA LEU A 152 7.25 12.10 -2.90
C LEU A 152 6.25 11.59 -3.94
N LEU A 153 5.03 11.23 -3.52
CA LEU A 153 3.98 10.74 -4.42
C LEU A 153 3.31 11.87 -5.20
N ALA A 154 3.15 13.04 -4.56
CA ALA A 154 2.49 14.19 -5.17
C ALA A 154 3.20 14.70 -6.43
N ARG A 155 4.54 14.54 -6.51
CA ARG A 155 5.35 14.86 -7.70
C ARG A 155 4.85 14.19 -8.97
N ASP A 156 4.34 12.97 -8.86
CA ASP A 156 3.79 12.18 -9.96
C ASP A 156 2.26 12.22 -10.01
N GLY A 157 1.63 13.10 -9.22
CA GLY A 157 0.17 13.21 -9.13
C GLY A 157 -0.51 12.03 -8.43
N HIS A 158 0.26 11.32 -7.59
CA HIS A 158 -0.21 10.24 -6.73
C HIS A 158 -0.42 10.74 -5.30
N TYR A 159 -1.15 9.97 -4.51
CA TYR A 159 -1.36 10.23 -3.08
C TYR A 159 -1.46 8.89 -2.35
N TRP A 160 -1.07 8.86 -1.09
CA TRP A 160 -1.24 7.68 -0.26
C TRP A 160 -2.72 7.42 0.00
N ARG A 161 -3.13 6.17 -0.15
CA ARG A 161 -4.43 5.73 0.34
C ARG A 161 -4.29 5.42 1.81
N GLU A 162 -5.14 6.02 2.63
CA GLU A 162 -5.22 5.65 4.03
C GLU A 162 -5.91 4.27 4.18
N PRO A 163 -5.30 3.34 4.93
CA PRO A 163 -5.88 2.04 5.22
C PRO A 163 -7.23 2.16 5.94
N ILE A 164 -8.29 1.68 5.30
CA ILE A 164 -9.63 1.65 5.91
C ILE A 164 -9.69 0.44 6.84
N LEU A 165 -9.70 0.67 8.16
CA LEU A 165 -9.90 -0.39 9.13
C LEU A 165 -11.38 -0.81 9.14
N ASN A 166 -11.62 -2.11 9.02
CA ASN A 166 -12.97 -2.67 9.11
C ASN A 166 -13.51 -2.41 10.53
N GLY A 167 -14.36 -1.39 10.70
CA GLY A 167 -14.87 -0.98 12.01
C GLY A 167 -15.21 0.49 12.15
N SER A 168 -14.78 1.35 11.23
CA SER A 168 -15.32 2.72 11.13
C SER A 168 -16.62 2.68 10.31
N LYS A 169 -17.74 2.56 11.03
CA LYS A 169 -19.01 3.17 10.61
C LYS A 169 -19.04 4.61 11.06
#